data_AF-A0A7S2MI83-F1
#
_entry.id   AF-A0A7S2MI83-F1
#
_cell.length_a   1.000
_cell.length_b   1.000
_cell.length_c   1.000
_cell.angle_alpha   90.00
_cell.angle_beta   90.00
_cell.angle_gamma   90.00
#
_symmetry.space_group_name_H-M   'P 1'
#
loop_
_entity.id
_entity.type
_entity.pdbx_description
1 polymer ?
#
loop_
_entity_poly.entity_id
_entity_poly.type
_entity_poly.pdbx_seq_one_letter_code
_entity_poly.pdbx_strand_id
1 'polypeptide(L)'
;GDANEGADYHRAEGTLLFKAGEVEKPIEVKIVDDPDGHEETEDFFVDLSLEEASNQERPVMGVQTARVHIVDENHPGKFCFEQEQLHCDRPSEKPRELEITVLRKRGYDGKVSMEWCTEHESATAGADYEGAEGTLEFE
;
A
#
# COMPACT_ATOMS: atom_id res chain seq x y z
N GLY A 1 -9.03 -16.42 2.21
CA GLY A 1 -8.62 -16.11 3.57
C GLY A 1 -9.84 -15.64 4.29
N ASP A 2 -9.81 -14.41 4.73
CA ASP A 2 -10.80 -13.69 5.52
C ASP A 2 -11.74 -12.81 4.69
N ALA A 3 -11.41 -12.48 3.44
CA ALA A 3 -12.33 -11.78 2.54
C ALA A 3 -13.59 -12.60 2.24
N ASN A 4 -14.75 -11.96 2.33
CA ASN A 4 -16.09 -12.50 2.21
C ASN A 4 -16.68 -12.30 0.80
N GLU A 5 -17.27 -13.36 0.26
CA GLU A 5 -17.99 -13.29 -1.01
C GLU A 5 -19.24 -12.40 -0.89
N GLY A 6 -19.39 -11.47 -1.83
CA GLY A 6 -20.51 -10.55 -1.93
C GLY A 6 -20.29 -9.23 -1.19
N ALA A 7 -19.51 -9.24 -0.11
CA ALA A 7 -19.09 -8.03 0.60
C ALA A 7 -17.81 -7.45 0.00
N ASP A 8 -16.78 -8.29 -0.24
CA ASP A 8 -15.43 -7.81 -0.59
C ASP A 8 -15.08 -8.17 -2.04
N TYR A 9 -15.62 -9.28 -2.55
CA TYR A 9 -15.47 -9.67 -3.96
C TYR A 9 -16.67 -10.48 -4.45
N HIS A 10 -16.89 -10.49 -5.76
CA HIS A 10 -17.81 -11.43 -6.37
C HIS A 10 -17.08 -12.70 -6.80
N ARG A 11 -17.61 -13.86 -6.38
CA ARG A 11 -17.11 -15.16 -6.80
C ARG A 11 -17.11 -15.26 -8.33
N ALA A 12 -15.94 -15.60 -8.87
CA ALA A 12 -15.73 -15.88 -10.27
C ALA A 12 -15.33 -17.35 -10.44
N GLU A 13 -15.94 -18.03 -11.39
CA GLU A 13 -15.59 -19.39 -11.78
C GLU A 13 -15.72 -19.56 -13.29
N GLY A 14 -14.93 -20.45 -13.88
CA GLY A 14 -14.98 -20.70 -15.32
C GLY A 14 -13.86 -21.59 -15.81
N THR A 15 -13.86 -21.82 -17.12
CA THR A 15 -12.87 -22.66 -17.81
C THR A 15 -12.04 -21.81 -18.77
N LEU A 16 -10.72 -21.97 -18.73
CA LEU A 16 -9.80 -21.32 -19.65
C LEU A 16 -9.52 -22.22 -20.85
N LEU A 17 -9.92 -21.79 -22.06
CA LEU A 17 -9.68 -22.52 -23.30
C LEU A 17 -8.58 -21.88 -24.14
N PHE A 18 -7.36 -22.40 -24.09
CA PHE A 18 -6.25 -21.91 -24.91
C PHE A 18 -6.38 -22.38 -26.36
N LYS A 19 -6.41 -21.43 -27.30
CA LYS A 19 -6.33 -21.73 -28.74
C LYS A 19 -4.88 -21.95 -29.15
N ALA A 20 -4.68 -22.53 -30.34
CA ALA A 20 -3.35 -22.74 -30.90
C ALA A 20 -2.57 -21.41 -30.98
N GLY A 21 -1.41 -21.37 -30.32
CA GLY A 21 -0.53 -20.19 -30.27
C GLY A 21 -0.82 -19.21 -29.13
N GLU A 22 -1.90 -19.38 -28.36
CA GLU A 22 -2.14 -18.56 -27.16
C GLU A 22 -1.24 -19.04 -26.00
N VAL A 23 -0.58 -18.09 -25.34
CA VAL A 23 0.32 -18.37 -24.19
C VAL A 23 -0.17 -17.73 -22.89
N GLU A 24 -1.19 -16.89 -22.95
CA GLU A 24 -1.78 -16.20 -21.81
C GLU A 24 -3.30 -16.08 -21.96
N LYS A 25 -4.00 -16.11 -20.83
CA LYS A 25 -5.41 -15.73 -20.71
C LYS A 25 -5.66 -15.04 -19.37
N PRO A 26 -6.36 -13.90 -19.33
CA PRO A 26 -6.76 -13.28 -18.09
C PRO A 26 -7.94 -14.02 -17.44
N ILE A 27 -7.99 -13.97 -16.11
CA ILE A 27 -9.20 -14.22 -15.31
C ILE A 27 -9.59 -12.88 -14.70
N GLU A 28 -10.88 -12.55 -14.74
CA GLU A 28 -11.41 -11.33 -14.13
C GLU A 28 -12.20 -11.70 -12.87
N VAL A 29 -11.83 -11.12 -11.74
CA VAL A 29 -12.58 -11.18 -10.47
C VAL A 29 -12.99 -9.76 -10.13
N LYS A 30 -14.28 -9.55 -9.84
CA LYS A 30 -14.77 -8.23 -9.44
C LYS A 30 -14.56 -8.04 -7.96
N ILE A 31 -13.89 -6.96 -7.59
CA ILE A 31 -13.75 -6.51 -6.20
C ILE A 31 -14.91 -5.55 -5.92
N VAL A 32 -15.48 -5.66 -4.72
CA VAL A 32 -16.52 -4.77 -4.24
C VAL A 32 -15.84 -3.67 -3.44
N ASP A 33 -16.26 -2.42 -3.68
CA ASP A 33 -15.74 -1.25 -2.99
C ASP A 33 -16.74 -0.85 -1.90
N ASP A 34 -16.30 -0.77 -0.66
CA ASP A 34 -17.06 -0.16 0.44
C ASP A 34 -16.48 1.23 0.75
N PRO A 35 -17.10 2.31 0.26
CA PRO A 35 -16.60 3.67 0.45
C PRO A 35 -16.80 4.21 1.87
N ASP A 36 -17.62 3.55 2.69
CA ASP A 36 -17.98 4.02 4.05
C ASP A 36 -17.45 3.06 5.14
N GLY A 37 -17.10 1.83 4.77
CA GLY A 37 -16.49 0.82 5.62
C GLY A 37 -14.99 1.04 5.80
N HIS A 38 -14.51 0.93 7.04
CA HIS A 38 -13.08 0.78 7.32
C HIS A 38 -12.82 -0.69 7.64
N GLU A 39 -12.03 -1.36 6.81
CA GLU A 39 -11.75 -2.78 6.90
C GLU A 39 -10.24 -3.03 7.05
N GLU A 40 -9.87 -4.13 7.69
CA GLU A 40 -8.46 -4.55 7.69
C GLU A 40 -8.08 -5.07 6.30
N THR A 41 -6.78 -5.27 6.03
CA THR A 41 -6.39 -5.96 4.78
C THR A 41 -6.88 -7.39 4.82
N GLU A 42 -7.74 -7.74 3.88
CA GLU A 42 -8.31 -9.07 3.75
C GLU A 42 -7.72 -9.81 2.54
N ASP A 43 -7.95 -11.12 2.47
CA ASP A 43 -7.49 -11.95 1.36
C ASP A 43 -8.44 -13.06 0.94
N PHE A 44 -8.39 -13.39 -0.35
CA PHE A 44 -9.02 -14.57 -0.91
C PHE A 44 -8.04 -15.35 -1.82
N PHE A 45 -8.45 -16.55 -2.20
CA PHE A 45 -7.64 -17.45 -3.04
C PHE A 45 -8.31 -17.68 -4.38
N VAL A 46 -7.50 -17.81 -5.42
CA VAL A 46 -7.90 -18.26 -6.76
C VAL A 46 -7.13 -19.53 -7.07
N ASP A 47 -7.85 -20.63 -7.29
CA ASP A 47 -7.29 -21.94 -7.55
C ASP A 47 -7.46 -22.34 -9.02
N LEU A 48 -6.38 -22.85 -9.62
CA LEU A 48 -6.36 -23.46 -10.95
C LEU A 48 -6.35 -24.97 -10.80
N SER A 49 -7.32 -25.62 -11.42
CA SER A 49 -7.37 -27.07 -11.55
C SER A 49 -7.39 -27.48 -13.03
N LEU A 50 -6.71 -28.59 -13.35
CA LEU A 50 -6.70 -29.15 -14.70
C LEU A 50 -7.74 -30.28 -14.79
N GLU A 51 -8.91 -29.99 -15.36
CA GLU A 51 -9.92 -31.02 -15.62
C GLU A 51 -9.53 -31.88 -16.83
N GLU A 52 -9.39 -31.28 -18.00
CA GLU A 52 -9.13 -31.98 -19.26
C GLU A 52 -7.97 -31.37 -20.05
N ALA A 53 -7.22 -32.25 -20.72
CA ALA A 53 -6.22 -31.87 -21.72
C ALA A 53 -6.55 -32.62 -23.01
N SER A 54 -6.58 -31.91 -24.14
CA SER A 54 -6.90 -32.49 -25.46
C SER A 54 -5.79 -33.42 -25.98
N ASN A 55 -4.58 -33.31 -25.46
CA ASN A 55 -3.43 -34.13 -25.82
C ASN A 55 -3.27 -35.33 -24.89
N GLN A 56 -2.62 -36.39 -25.39
CA GLN A 56 -2.32 -37.59 -24.58
C GLN A 56 -1.38 -37.32 -23.40
N GLU A 57 -0.52 -36.30 -23.53
CA GLU A 57 0.36 -35.83 -22.46
C GLU A 57 -0.33 -34.70 -21.69
N ARG A 58 -0.47 -34.88 -20.37
CA ARG A 58 -0.98 -33.83 -19.49
C ARG A 58 0.07 -32.74 -19.30
N PRO A 59 -0.31 -31.45 -19.32
CA PRO A 59 0.61 -30.37 -18.99
C PRO A 59 1.07 -30.48 -17.53
N VAL A 60 2.31 -30.06 -17.30
CA VAL A 60 2.84 -29.89 -15.94
C VAL A 60 2.35 -28.56 -15.42
N MET A 61 1.62 -28.59 -14.30
CA MET A 61 1.10 -27.39 -13.65
C MET A 61 2.20 -26.74 -12.80
N GLY A 62 2.33 -25.41 -12.90
CA GLY A 62 3.16 -24.60 -12.02
C GLY A 62 2.44 -24.23 -10.72
N VAL A 63 2.57 -22.96 -10.31
CA VAL A 63 1.80 -22.39 -9.20
C VAL A 63 0.32 -22.40 -9.57
N GLN A 64 -0.49 -23.09 -8.77
CA GLN A 64 -1.93 -23.28 -9.03
C GLN A 64 -2.82 -22.40 -8.17
N THR A 65 -2.33 -21.93 -7.03
CA THR A 65 -3.08 -21.06 -6.12
C THR A 65 -2.45 -19.68 -6.10
N ALA A 66 -3.24 -18.66 -6.42
CA ALA A 66 -2.88 -17.26 -6.20
C ALA A 66 -3.62 -16.74 -4.96
N ARG A 67 -2.90 -16.05 -4.06
CA ARG A 67 -3.50 -15.30 -2.95
C ARG A 67 -3.63 -13.84 -3.39
N VAL A 68 -4.85 -13.32 -3.29
CA VAL A 68 -5.17 -11.93 -3.62
C VAL A 68 -5.46 -11.19 -2.32
N HIS A 69 -4.81 -10.05 -2.12
CA HIS A 69 -5.05 -9.17 -0.98
C HIS A 69 -5.91 -8.00 -1.42
N ILE A 70 -7.02 -7.79 -0.71
CA ILE A 70 -7.87 -6.60 -0.84
C ILE A 70 -7.36 -5.63 0.24
N VAL A 71 -6.80 -4.52 -0.22
CA VAL A 71 -6.24 -3.50 0.67
C VAL A 71 -7.22 -2.35 0.72
N ASP A 72 -7.78 -2.09 1.89
CA ASP A 72 -8.57 -0.90 2.14
C ASP A 72 -7.64 0.34 2.20
N GLU A 73 -7.96 1.35 1.38
CA GLU A 73 -7.28 2.65 1.37
C GLU A 73 -8.18 3.78 1.90
N ASN A 74 -9.40 3.46 2.34
CA ASN A 74 -10.38 4.39 2.94
C ASN A 74 -10.11 4.61 4.45
N HIS A 75 -8.87 4.47 4.89
CA HIS A 75 -8.43 4.81 6.24
C HIS A 75 -7.75 6.21 6.23
N PRO A 76 -7.71 6.94 7.37
CA PRO A 76 -6.94 8.18 7.50
C PRO A 76 -5.44 8.09 7.23
N GLY A 77 -4.91 6.89 6.96
CA GLY A 77 -3.49 6.66 6.73
C GLY A 77 -2.65 6.62 8.02
N LYS A 78 -1.40 6.18 7.85
CA LYS A 78 -0.35 6.13 8.86
C LYS A 78 0.69 7.20 8.54
N PHE A 79 0.98 8.05 9.52
CA PHE A 79 1.95 9.13 9.39
C PHE A 79 3.31 8.73 9.97
N CYS A 80 4.39 9.06 9.27
CA CYS A 80 5.76 8.80 9.72
C CYS A 80 6.74 9.78 9.05
N PHE A 81 7.89 10.03 9.66
CA PHE A 81 8.99 10.68 8.97
C PHE A 81 9.54 9.76 7.86
N GLU A 82 10.03 10.36 6.77
CA GLU A 82 10.69 9.61 5.69
C GLU A 82 11.95 8.89 6.20
N GLN A 83 12.67 9.53 7.11
CA GLN A 83 13.90 9.03 7.70
C GLN A 83 13.89 9.26 9.21
N GLU A 84 14.41 8.30 9.98
CA GLU A 84 14.57 8.40 11.43
C GLU A 84 15.75 9.30 11.82
N GLN A 85 16.76 9.40 10.96
CA GLN A 85 17.95 10.19 11.18
C GLN A 85 18.31 10.94 9.90
N LEU A 86 18.57 12.24 10.04
CA LEU A 86 19.11 13.09 8.98
C LEU A 86 20.45 13.65 9.43
N HIS A 87 21.36 13.80 8.48
CA HIS A 87 22.67 14.40 8.72
C HIS A 87 22.79 15.70 7.91
N CYS A 88 23.11 16.79 8.60
CA CYS A 88 23.44 18.05 7.97
C CYS A 88 24.82 18.52 8.46
N ASP A 89 25.71 18.80 7.51
CA ASP A 89 26.96 19.46 7.83
C ASP A 89 26.70 20.93 8.18
N ARG A 90 27.48 21.45 9.14
CA ARG A 90 27.41 22.87 9.51
C ARG A 90 27.66 23.73 8.26
N PRO A 91 26.77 24.70 7.96
CA PRO A 91 26.98 25.58 6.83
C PRO A 91 28.23 26.45 7.03
N SER A 92 29.07 26.57 6.00
CA SER A 92 30.29 27.38 6.05
C SER A 92 30.08 28.85 5.69
N GLU A 93 29.04 29.18 4.92
CA GLU A 93 28.87 30.54 4.36
C GLU A 93 27.44 31.12 4.47
N LYS A 94 26.40 30.28 4.52
CA LYS A 94 24.98 30.72 4.58
C LYS A 94 24.13 29.74 5.37
N PRO A 95 23.08 30.19 6.08
CA PRO A 95 22.13 29.28 6.72
C PRO A 95 21.58 28.30 5.67
N ARG A 96 21.51 27.02 6.06
CA ARG A 96 20.98 25.93 5.24
C ARG A 96 19.66 25.48 5.84
N GLU A 97 18.64 25.40 5.01
CA GLU A 97 17.37 24.78 5.38
C GLU A 97 17.50 23.26 5.23
N LEU A 98 17.05 22.52 6.24
CA LEU A 98 16.92 21.07 6.20
C LEU A 98 15.45 20.74 6.03
N GLU A 99 15.11 20.12 4.90
CA GLU A 99 13.77 19.62 4.66
C GLU A 99 13.58 18.28 5.39
N ILE A 100 12.56 18.20 6.25
CA ILE A 100 12.19 16.99 6.97
C ILE A 100 10.80 16.59 6.50
N THR A 101 10.72 15.48 5.78
CA THR A 101 9.49 15.06 5.12
C THR A 101 8.66 14.12 6.01
N VAL A 102 7.37 14.41 6.13
CA VAL A 102 6.36 13.53 6.74
C VAL A 102 5.57 12.83 5.62
N LEU A 103 5.43 11.52 5.73
CA LEU A 103 4.73 10.66 4.78
C LEU A 103 3.43 10.13 5.39
N ARG A 104 2.32 10.28 4.66
CA ARG A 104 1.06 9.57 4.86
C ARG A 104 1.06 8.29 4.03
N LYS A 105 0.91 7.12 4.65
CA LYS A 105 0.96 5.80 4.00
C LYS A 105 -0.31 5.00 4.28
N ARG A 106 -0.74 4.15 3.34
CA ARG A 106 -1.86 3.19 3.53
C ARG A 106 -3.15 3.89 3.99
N GLY A 107 -3.57 4.87 3.21
CA GLY A 107 -4.78 5.62 3.47
C GLY A 107 -4.64 7.10 3.13
N TYR A 108 -5.71 7.69 2.63
CA TYR A 108 -5.81 9.10 2.26
C TYR A 108 -7.12 9.74 2.72
N ASP A 109 -7.94 9.03 3.49
CA ASP A 109 -9.29 9.51 3.82
C ASP A 109 -9.30 10.63 4.87
N GLY A 110 -10.07 11.68 4.59
CA GLY A 110 -10.30 12.77 5.50
C GLY A 110 -9.10 13.69 5.74
N LYS A 111 -9.44 14.87 6.28
CA LYS A 111 -8.48 15.90 6.69
C LYS A 111 -7.79 15.51 7.99
N VAL A 112 -6.46 15.49 7.99
CA VAL A 112 -5.64 15.24 9.18
C VAL A 112 -4.76 16.44 9.48
N SER A 113 -4.74 16.86 10.74
CA SER A 113 -3.93 17.97 11.24
C SER A 113 -3.00 17.47 12.34
N MET A 114 -1.71 17.80 12.25
CA MET A 114 -0.68 17.39 13.20
C MET A 114 0.17 18.58 13.60
N GLU A 115 0.31 18.81 14.91
CA GLU A 115 1.25 19.79 15.44
C GLU A 115 2.66 19.20 15.46
N TRP A 116 3.67 20.04 15.21
CA TRP A 116 5.07 19.68 15.32
C TRP A 116 5.86 20.82 15.94
N CYS A 117 6.94 20.49 16.64
CA CYS A 117 7.90 21.44 17.15
C CYS A 117 9.31 20.83 17.16
N THR A 118 10.33 21.69 17.13
CA THR A 118 11.71 21.29 17.33
C THR A 118 12.02 21.19 18.82
N GLU A 119 12.68 20.13 19.23
CA GLU A 119 13.18 19.96 20.60
C GLU A 119 14.71 19.99 20.63
N HIS A 120 15.26 20.44 21.76
CA HIS A 120 16.70 20.48 21.98
C HIS A 120 17.16 19.21 22.68
N GLU A 121 18.42 18.82 22.45
CA GLU A 121 19.09 17.79 23.25
C GLU A 121 20.54 18.23 23.50
N SER A 122 21.43 17.98 22.54
CA SER A 122 22.82 18.48 22.57
C SER A 122 23.00 19.80 21.80
N ALA A 123 22.24 19.98 20.72
CA ALA A 123 22.14 21.24 19.99
C ALA A 123 21.05 22.12 20.64
N THR A 124 21.29 23.43 20.72
CA THR A 124 20.37 24.38 21.40
C THR A 124 19.74 25.38 20.42
N ALA A 125 18.42 25.59 20.54
CA ALA A 125 17.70 26.59 19.76
C ALA A 125 18.26 28.01 19.99
N GLY A 126 18.41 28.78 18.92
CA GLY A 126 19.03 30.12 18.89
C GLY A 126 20.56 30.11 18.86
N ALA A 127 21.21 28.98 19.13
CA ALA A 127 22.66 28.83 19.06
C ALA A 127 23.11 27.93 17.90
N ASP A 128 22.53 26.73 17.80
CA ASP A 128 22.88 25.73 16.77
C ASP A 128 21.84 25.65 15.64
N TYR A 129 20.58 25.93 15.95
CA TYR A 129 19.47 25.95 14.99
C TYR A 129 18.42 26.98 15.43
N GLU A 130 17.55 27.42 14.53
CA GLU A 130 16.40 28.25 14.89
C GLU A 130 15.23 27.35 15.28
N GLY A 131 14.67 27.55 16.49
CA GLY A 131 13.53 26.78 16.95
C GLY A 131 12.30 27.05 16.08
N ALA A 132 11.56 25.99 15.74
CA ALA A 132 10.39 26.09 14.89
C ALA A 132 9.26 25.19 15.41
N GLU A 133 8.03 25.62 15.16
CA GLU A 133 6.81 24.88 15.44
C GLU A 133 5.75 25.22 14.39
N GLY A 134 4.76 24.34 14.24
CA GLY A 134 3.66 24.58 13.33
C GLY A 134 2.69 23.43 13.26
N THR A 135 1.79 23.53 12.27
CA THR A 135 0.78 22.52 12.01
C THR A 135 0.92 22.04 10.57
N LEU A 136 1.00 20.73 10.39
CA LEU A 136 0.91 20.08 9.09
C LEU A 136 -0.54 19.67 8.85
N GLU A 137 -1.09 20.04 7.70
CA GLU A 137 -2.41 19.64 7.26
C GLU A 137 -2.31 18.76 6.01
N PHE A 138 -2.97 17.61 6.06
CA PHE A 138 -3.20 16.72 4.94
C PHE A 138 -4.68 16.79 4.60
N GLU A 139 -5.01 17.16 3.37
CA GLU A 139 -6.36 17.12 2.80
C GLU A 139 -6.63 15.79 2.11
#